data_AF-A0A924EPK3-F1
#
_entry.id   AF-A0A924EPK3-F1
#
_cell.length_a   1.000
_cell.length_b   1.000
_cell.length_c   1.000
_cell.angle_alpha   90.00
_cell.angle_beta   90.00
_cell.angle_gamma   90.00
#
_symmetry.space_group_name_H-M   'P 1'
#
loop_
_entity.id
_entity.type
_entity.pdbx_description
1 polymer ?
#
loop_
_entity_poly.entity_id
_entity_poly.type
_entity_poly.pdbx_seq_one_letter_code
_entity_poly.pdbx_strand_id
1 'polypeptide(L)' 'MVYIAIDNTSAAAQKMIELMAEMPFATVYRDFNAVTKKAITQIEEGKVISAPTAKELVKKLKD' A
#
# COMPACT_ATOMS: atom_id res chain seq x y z
N MET A 1 2.63 -9.95 -10.05
CA MET A 1 1.61 -8.88 -9.87
C MET A 1 2.30 -7.68 -9.29
N VAL A 2 2.30 -6.54 -9.98
CA VAL A 2 2.98 -5.31 -9.55
C VAL A 2 1.93 -4.40 -8.93
N TYR A 3 2.19 -3.94 -7.71
CA TYR A 3 1.34 -2.98 -7.01
C TYR A 3 1.97 -1.60 -7.09
N ILE A 4 1.25 -0.63 -7.65
CA ILE A 4 1.68 0.76 -7.74
C ILE A 4 0.79 1.57 -6.81
N ALA A 5 1.38 2.21 -5.81
CA ALA A 5 0.70 3.20 -4.98
C ALA A 5 0.97 4.60 -5.56
N ILE A 6 -0.08 5.33 -5.91
CA ILE A 6 0.01 6.70 -6.42
C ILE A 6 -0.70 7.63 -5.43
N ASP A 7 0.02 8.64 -4.96
CA ASP A 7 -0.54 9.74 -4.17
C ASP A 7 -1.43 10.61 -5.08
N ASN A 8 -2.74 10.66 -4.80
CA ASN A 8 -3.74 11.33 -5.62
C ASN A 8 -3.99 12.81 -5.25
N THR A 9 -3.16 13.38 -4.37
CA THR A 9 -3.27 14.80 -3.96
C THR A 9 -2.87 15.77 -5.07
N SER A 10 -2.16 15.29 -6.10
CA SER A 10 -1.77 16.08 -7.28
C SER A 10 -2.70 15.84 -8.47
N ALA A 11 -3.02 16.91 -9.21
CA ALA A 11 -3.80 16.83 -10.45
C ALA A 11 -3.13 15.95 -11.53
N ALA A 12 -1.80 15.84 -11.52
CA ALA A 12 -1.07 14.96 -12.43
C ALA A 12 -1.27 13.48 -12.10
N ALA A 13 -1.36 13.15 -10.80
CA ALA A 13 -1.62 11.79 -10.35
C ALA A 13 -3.05 11.34 -10.67
N GLN A 14 -4.03 12.25 -10.58
CA GLN A 14 -5.41 11.98 -10.98
C GLN A 14 -5.50 11.62 -12.47
N LYS A 15 -4.86 12.40 -13.35
CA LYS A 15 -4.79 12.09 -14.79
C LYS A 15 -4.11 10.75 -15.07
N MET A 16 -3.09 10.40 -14.30
CA MET A 16 -2.42 9.11 -14.46
C MET A 16 -3.31 7.93 -14.04
N ILE A 17 -4.11 8.10 -12.98
CA ILE A 17 -5.09 7.10 -12.54
C ILE A 17 -6.20 6.93 -13.60
N GLU A 18 -6.68 8.02 -14.18
CA GLU A 18 -7.65 8.00 -15.28
C GLU A 18 -7.10 7.24 -16.49
N LEU A 19 -5.87 7.57 -16.92
CA LEU A 19 -5.21 6.89 -18.03
C LEU A 19 -5.01 5.38 -17.76
N MET A 20 -4.66 5.00 -16.53
CA MET A 20 -4.53 3.59 -16.16
C MET A 20 -5.88 2.87 -16.13
N ALA A 21 -6.98 3.55 -15.84
CA ALA A 21 -8.32 2.95 -15.84
C ALA A 21 -8.81 2.60 -17.26
N GLU A 22 -8.30 3.28 -18.28
CA GLU A 22 -8.61 3.00 -19.69
C GLU A 22 -7.79 1.84 -20.28
N MET A 23 -6.73 1.39 -19.57
CA MET A 23 -5.88 0.31 -20.06
C MET A 23 -6.51 -1.08 -19.79
N PRO A 24 -6.64 -1.95 -20.80
CA PRO A 24 -7.35 -3.22 -20.67
C PRO A 24 -6.66 -4.26 -19.78
N PHE A 25 -5.38 -4.03 -19.42
CA PHE A 25 -4.58 -4.91 -18.57
C PHE A 25 -4.40 -4.39 -17.15
N ALA A 26 -4.92 -3.20 -16.84
CA ALA A 26 -4.80 -2.59 -15.52
C ALA A 26 -6.13 -2.67 -14.78
N THR A 27 -6.08 -3.01 -13.50
CA THR A 27 -7.23 -2.95 -12.60
C THR A 27 -6.93 -1.92 -11.52
N VAL A 28 -7.64 -0.80 -11.56
CA VAL A 28 -7.48 0.26 -10.56
C VAL A 28 -8.35 -0.07 -9.35
N TYR A 29 -7.71 -0.50 -8.27
CA TYR A 29 -8.38 -0.69 -6.98
C TYR A 29 -8.43 0.65 -6.25
N ARG A 30 -9.64 1.24 -6.16
CA ARG A 30 -9.87 2.49 -5.41
C ARG A 30 -9.92 2.27 -3.90
N ASP A 31 -10.31 1.06 -3.50
CA ASP A 31 -10.29 0.62 -2.11
C ASP A 31 -9.08 -0.28 -1.85
N PHE A 32 -8.53 -0.18 -0.64
CA PHE A 32 -7.62 -1.19 -0.14
C PHE A 32 -8.27 -2.58 -0.24
N ASN A 33 -7.56 -3.56 -0.79
CA ASN A 33 -8.04 -4.94 -0.80
C ASN A 33 -8.21 -5.45 0.65
N ALA A 34 -8.94 -6.56 0.85
CA ALA A 34 -9.22 -7.07 2.19
C ALA A 34 -7.95 -7.35 3.03
N VAL A 35 -6.85 -7.74 2.37
CA VAL A 35 -5.56 -7.99 3.02
C VAL A 35 -4.93 -6.69 3.51
N THR A 36 -4.93 -5.64 2.67
CA THR A 36 -4.41 -4.32 3.01
C THR A 36 -5.28 -3.64 4.07
N LYS A 37 -6.62 -3.76 4.01
CA LYS A 37 -7.52 -3.28 5.07
C LYS A 37 -7.20 -3.94 6.41
N LYS A 38 -7.06 -5.26 6.43
CA LYS A 38 -6.67 -6.02 7.63
C LYS A 38 -5.31 -5.58 8.18
N ALA A 39 -4.34 -5.37 7.30
CA ALA A 39 -3.02 -4.89 7.70
C ALA A 39 -3.08 -3.49 8.34
N ILE A 40 -3.82 -2.55 7.74
CA ILE A 40 -4.01 -1.20 8.30
C ILE A 40 -4.67 -1.25 9.68
N THR A 41 -5.75 -2.03 9.84
CA THR A 41 -6.41 -2.20 11.13
C THR A 41 -5.46 -2.76 12.19
N GLN A 42 -4.61 -3.73 11.84
CA GLN A 42 -3.61 -4.25 12.78
C GLN A 42 -2.58 -3.20 13.19
N ILE A 43 -2.20 -2.29 12.27
CA ILE A 43 -1.30 -1.16 12.56
C ILE A 43 -1.96 -0.22 13.56
N GLU A 44 -3.23 0.15 13.34
CA GLU A 44 -4.01 1.01 14.23
C GLU A 44 -4.21 0.37 15.62
N GLU A 45 -4.40 -0.95 15.68
CA GLU A 45 -4.51 -1.72 16.92
C GLU A 45 -3.15 -1.93 17.63
N GLY A 46 -2.04 -1.44 17.07
CA GLY A 46 -0.69 -1.59 17.66
C GLY A 46 -0.14 -3.02 17.61
N LYS A 47 -0.74 -3.90 16.81
CA LYS A 47 -0.33 -5.32 16.68
C LYS A 47 0.81 -5.54 15.70
N VAL A 48 1.36 -4.47 15.12
CA VAL A 48 2.41 -4.53 14.09
C VAL A 48 3.70 -3.94 14.62
N ILE A 49 4.79 -4.66 14.36
CA ILE A 49 6.13 -4.24 14.75
C ILE A 49 6.60 -3.18 13.74
N SER A 50 6.71 -1.93 14.18
CA SER A 50 7.34 -0.87 13.38
C SER A 50 8.87 -0.94 13.48
N ALA A 51 9.55 -0.89 12.35
CA ALA A 51 11.01 -0.83 12.27
C ALA A 51 11.44 0.09 11.11
N PRO A 52 12.23 1.15 11.35
CA PRO A 52 12.70 2.06 10.31
C PRO A 52 13.70 1.43 9.33
N THR A 53 14.35 0.33 9.71
CA THR A 53 15.28 -0.39 8.83
C THR A 53 15.02 -1.89 8.83
N ALA A 54 15.31 -2.56 7.71
CA ALA A 54 15.20 -4.01 7.59
C ALA A 54 16.07 -4.74 8.63
N LYS A 55 17.23 -4.18 8.99
CA LYS A 55 18.12 -4.72 10.03
C LYS A 55 17.47 -4.71 11.42
N GLU A 56 16.74 -3.65 11.75
CA GLU A 56 16.01 -3.55 13.01
C GLU A 56 14.80 -4.49 13.06
N LEU A 57 14.11 -4.68 11.93
CA LEU A 57 13.00 -5.64 11.85
C LEU A 57 13.48 -7.07 12.15
N VAL A 58 14.58 -7.49 11.54
CA VAL A 58 15.15 -8.83 11.76
C VAL A 58 15.61 -9.02 13.21
N LYS A 59 16.11 -7.96 13.86
CA LYS A 59 16.47 -8.02 15.28
C LYS A 59 15.24 -8.27 16.16
N LYS A 60 14.16 -7.50 15.96
CA LYS A 60 12.91 -7.63 16.73
C LYS A 60 12.16 -8.96 16.53
N LEU A 61 12.41 -9.67 15.43
CA LEU A 61 11.80 -10.99 15.16
C LEU A 61 12.59 -12.17 15.74
N LYS A 62 13.83 -11.93 16.19
CA LYS A 62 14.72 -12.96 16.75
C LYS A 62 14.82 -12.93 18.28
N ASP A 63 14.28 -11.89 18.91
CA ASP A 63 14.05 -11.79 20.36
C ASP A 63 12.70 -12.41 20.73
#